data_AF-A0A9W4KFB7-F1
#
_entry.id   AF-A0A9W4KFB7-F1
#
_cell.length_a   1.000
_cell.length_b   1.000
_cell.length_c   1.000
_cell.angle_alpha   90.00
_cell.angle_beta   90.00
_cell.angle_gamma   90.00
#
_symmetry.space_group_name_H-M   'P 1'
#
loop_
_entity.id
_entity.type
_entity.pdbx_description
1 polymer ?
#
loop_
_entity_poly.entity_id
_entity_poly.type
_entity_poly.pdbx_seq_one_letter_code
_entity_poly.pdbx_strand_id
1 'polypeptide(L)'
;MSKSKATTQKAAESPAREKVSLLDKLKLAVKDYLDRKVDEIQLRKTAEEVNKASKQYKAVQISSLSLKEVVKALNLKHDTKDGELQHVPQVPLPPPPSRSPSTEASIRWIIDTLLLNAHRIAAYQLPHAQPSNVQTERSYKYGPVSLKRERVMLSARPDYRIWYGEDEAVCLNVLIVEAKKTDIESGVAQALGYMGEYLTMPIILYIRKLTR
;
A
#
# COMPACT_ATOMS: atom_id res chain seq x y z
N MET A 1 -10.64 -7.79 -41.13
CA MET A 1 -11.46 -7.41 -39.96
C MET A 1 -11.16 -8.45 -38.89
N SER A 2 -10.55 -8.16 -37.75
CA SER A 2 -11.03 -7.28 -36.67
C SER A 2 -9.85 -6.70 -35.88
N LYS A 3 -10.07 -5.52 -35.30
CA LYS A 3 -9.06 -4.62 -34.73
C LYS A 3 -8.64 -5.05 -33.32
N SER A 4 -7.32 -5.15 -33.08
CA SER A 4 -6.76 -5.24 -31.72
C SER A 4 -6.99 -3.94 -30.96
N LYS A 5 -7.75 -4.02 -29.86
CA LYS A 5 -7.82 -2.94 -28.86
C LYS A 5 -6.57 -3.03 -27.98
N ALA A 6 -5.66 -2.08 -28.16
CA ALA A 6 -4.62 -1.78 -27.20
C ALA A 6 -5.29 -1.23 -25.92
N THR A 7 -5.19 -1.97 -24.83
CA THR A 7 -5.58 -1.48 -23.50
C THR A 7 -4.47 -0.56 -23.01
N THR A 8 -4.74 0.73 -23.06
CA THR A 8 -3.89 1.81 -22.55
C THR A 8 -3.52 1.55 -21.10
N GLN A 9 -2.23 1.29 -20.84
CA GLN A 9 -1.64 1.37 -19.52
C GLN A 9 -1.90 2.77 -18.97
N LYS A 10 -2.63 2.85 -17.85
CA LYS A 10 -2.86 4.09 -17.11
C LYS A 10 -1.51 4.56 -16.58
N ALA A 11 -0.87 5.45 -17.33
CA ALA A 11 0.41 6.06 -17.00
C ALA A 11 0.32 6.65 -15.60
N ALA A 12 1.31 6.32 -14.76
CA ALA A 12 1.53 6.99 -13.49
C ALA A 12 1.49 8.50 -13.73
N GLU A 13 0.54 9.20 -13.09
CA GLU A 13 0.37 10.63 -13.24
C GLU A 13 1.68 11.32 -12.83
N SER A 14 2.35 11.92 -13.81
CA SER A 14 3.60 12.61 -13.57
C SER A 14 3.35 13.83 -12.66
N PRO A 15 4.28 14.17 -11.76
CA PRO A 15 4.16 15.34 -10.89
C PRO A 15 4.03 16.67 -11.63
N ALA A 16 4.33 16.72 -12.94
CA ALA A 16 4.10 17.88 -13.79
C ALA A 16 2.60 18.11 -14.09
N ARG A 17 1.80 17.05 -14.27
CA ARG A 17 0.35 17.19 -14.53
C ARG A 17 -0.42 17.64 -13.29
N GLU A 18 -0.03 17.15 -12.12
CA GLU A 18 -0.66 17.51 -10.84
C GLU A 18 -0.39 18.98 -10.47
N LYS A 19 0.84 19.47 -10.70
CA LYS A 19 1.17 20.90 -10.51
C LYS A 19 0.36 21.83 -11.42
N VAL A 20 0.11 21.41 -12.66
CA VAL A 20 -0.74 22.17 -13.60
C VAL A 20 -2.19 22.23 -13.07
N SER A 21 -2.72 21.13 -12.53
CA SER A 21 -4.09 21.12 -11.99
C SER A 21 -4.26 21.98 -10.73
N LEU A 22 -3.26 22.03 -9.84
CA LEU A 22 -3.28 22.89 -8.65
C LEU A 22 -3.27 24.37 -9.01
N LEU A 23 -2.48 24.75 -10.02
CA LEU A 23 -2.43 26.12 -10.52
C LEU A 23 -3.78 26.53 -11.14
N ASP A 24 -4.40 25.64 -11.92
CA ASP A 24 -5.70 25.90 -12.53
C ASP A 24 -6.82 25.99 -11.48
N LYS A 25 -6.76 25.17 -10.42
CA LYS A 25 -7.68 25.26 -9.28
C LYS A 25 -7.56 26.61 -8.55
N LEU A 26 -6.34 27.11 -8.35
CA LEU A 26 -6.12 28.43 -7.75
C LEU A 26 -6.61 29.57 -8.65
N LYS A 27 -6.33 29.50 -9.97
CA LYS A 27 -6.83 30.48 -10.95
C LYS A 27 -8.36 30.54 -10.96
N LEU A 28 -9.03 29.38 -10.91
CA LEU A 28 -10.49 29.30 -10.87
C LEU A 28 -11.03 29.98 -9.61
N ALA A 29 -10.46 29.67 -8.44
CA ALA A 29 -10.88 30.27 -7.18
C ALA A 29 -10.68 31.79 -7.13
N VAL A 30 -9.58 32.30 -7.68
CA VAL A 30 -9.35 33.75 -7.80
C VAL A 30 -10.37 34.39 -8.74
N LYS A 31 -10.67 33.74 -9.88
CA LYS A 31 -11.70 34.23 -10.81
C LYS A 31 -13.07 34.28 -10.14
N ASP A 32 -13.46 33.23 -9.42
CA ASP A 32 -14.74 33.17 -8.73
C ASP A 32 -14.84 34.22 -7.61
N TYR A 33 -13.72 34.57 -6.96
CA TYR A 33 -13.67 35.65 -5.98
C TYR A 33 -13.87 37.02 -6.65
N LEU A 34 -13.18 37.27 -7.78
CA LEU A 34 -13.35 38.50 -8.56
C LEU A 34 -14.78 38.65 -9.11
N ASP A 35 -15.41 37.53 -9.50
CA ASP A 35 -16.81 37.44 -9.93
C ASP A 35 -17.81 37.53 -8.75
N ARG A 36 -17.34 37.67 -7.50
CA ARG A 36 -18.15 37.68 -6.26
C ARG A 36 -18.99 36.41 -6.03
N LYS A 37 -18.57 35.28 -6.59
CA LYS A 37 -19.20 33.97 -6.41
C LYS A 37 -18.73 33.25 -5.15
N VAL A 38 -17.52 33.56 -4.68
CA VAL A 38 -16.95 33.08 -3.42
C VAL A 38 -16.46 34.23 -2.58
N ASP A 39 -16.45 34.04 -1.26
CA ASP A 39 -15.96 35.03 -0.30
C ASP A 39 -14.45 34.87 -0.03
N GLU A 40 -13.90 35.80 0.76
CA GLU A 40 -12.48 35.79 1.13
C GLU A 40 -12.09 34.54 1.93
N ILE A 41 -12.98 34.01 2.77
CA ILE A 41 -12.72 32.84 3.61
C ILE A 41 -12.56 31.60 2.72
N GLN A 42 -13.44 31.44 1.73
CA GLN A 42 -13.39 30.35 0.76
C GLN A 42 -12.16 30.43 -0.14
N LEU A 43 -11.77 31.63 -0.59
CA LEU A 43 -10.53 31.83 -1.35
C LEU A 43 -9.30 31.48 -0.50
N ARG A 44 -9.21 31.96 0.75
CA ARG A 44 -8.11 31.63 1.67
C ARG A 44 -8.02 30.14 1.93
N LYS A 45 -9.15 29.47 2.18
CA LYS A 45 -9.19 28.02 2.36
C LYS A 45 -8.65 27.29 1.13
N THR A 46 -9.07 27.69 -0.07
CA THR A 46 -8.59 27.09 -1.32
C THR A 46 -7.10 27.32 -1.52
N ALA A 47 -6.60 28.53 -1.24
CA ALA A 47 -5.18 28.85 -1.30
C ALA A 47 -4.36 28.03 -0.29
N GLU A 48 -4.88 27.83 0.93
CA GLU A 48 -4.26 26.96 1.93
C GLU A 48 -4.23 25.49 1.50
N GLU A 49 -5.31 24.99 0.89
CA GLU A 49 -5.37 23.63 0.34
C GLU A 49 -4.34 23.44 -0.78
N VAL A 50 -4.25 24.38 -1.72
CA VAL A 50 -3.25 24.37 -2.80
C VAL A 50 -1.83 24.45 -2.22
N ASN A 51 -1.60 25.32 -1.24
CA ASN A 51 -0.30 25.43 -0.58
C ASN A 51 0.07 24.13 0.14
N LYS A 52 -0.86 23.52 0.89
CA LYS A 52 -0.67 22.21 1.54
C LYS A 52 -0.38 21.11 0.52
N ALA A 53 -1.10 21.06 -0.59
CA ALA A 53 -0.88 20.08 -1.66
C ALA A 53 0.44 20.29 -2.41
N SER A 54 0.92 21.54 -2.51
CA SER A 54 2.18 21.89 -3.17
C SER A 54 3.43 21.58 -2.33
N LYS A 55 3.27 21.39 -1.01
CA LYS A 55 4.37 21.09 -0.11
C LYS A 55 4.97 19.73 -0.46
N GLN A 56 6.25 19.75 -0.85
CA GLN A 56 7.03 18.55 -1.01
C GLN A 56 7.56 18.10 0.35
N TYR A 57 7.18 16.90 0.77
CA TYR A 57 7.68 16.27 1.97
C TYR A 57 8.84 15.33 1.64
N LYS A 58 9.81 15.23 2.56
CA LYS A 58 10.92 14.28 2.45
C LYS A 58 10.36 12.84 2.45
N ALA A 59 10.88 12.01 1.55
CA ALA A 59 10.58 10.57 1.56
C ALA A 59 11.50 9.83 2.54
N VAL A 60 10.93 8.97 3.37
CA VAL A 60 11.63 8.11 4.34
C VAL A 60 11.27 6.66 4.03
N GLN A 61 12.27 5.79 3.92
CA GLN A 61 12.03 4.37 3.66
C GLN A 61 11.57 3.66 4.93
N ILE A 62 10.49 2.89 4.83
CA ILE A 62 9.96 2.11 5.97
C ILE A 62 11.00 1.11 6.48
N SER A 63 11.82 0.54 5.59
CA SER A 63 12.94 -0.35 5.94
C SER A 63 14.00 0.28 6.85
N SER A 64 14.05 1.60 6.93
CA SER A 64 14.95 2.33 7.84
C SER A 64 14.35 2.65 9.21
N LEU A 65 13.08 2.29 9.44
CA LEU A 65 12.36 2.58 10.67
C LEU A 65 12.35 1.39 11.62
N SER A 66 12.43 1.66 12.91
CA SER A 66 12.16 0.65 13.94
C SER A 66 10.66 0.32 14.01
N LEU A 67 10.33 -0.86 14.55
CA LEU A 67 8.94 -1.27 14.78
C LEU A 67 8.13 -0.20 15.55
N LYS A 68 8.73 0.38 16.60
CA LYS A 68 8.09 1.43 17.41
C LYS A 68 7.79 2.69 16.60
N GLU A 69 8.69 3.08 15.68
CA GLU A 69 8.48 4.22 14.79
C GLU A 69 7.38 3.93 13.78
N VAL A 70 7.34 2.73 13.19
CA VAL A 70 6.29 2.30 12.26
C VAL A 70 4.92 2.32 12.95
N VAL A 71 4.79 1.67 14.11
CA VAL A 71 3.55 1.63 14.89
C VAL A 71 3.07 3.04 15.22
N LYS A 72 3.98 3.93 15.64
CA LYS A 72 3.63 5.32 15.97
C LYS A 72 3.26 6.14 14.73
N ALA A 73 4.02 6.04 13.64
CA ALA A 73 3.81 6.82 12.43
C ALA A 73 2.48 6.46 11.73
N LEU A 74 2.10 5.18 11.80
CA LEU A 74 0.87 4.65 11.21
C LEU A 74 -0.28 4.57 12.21
N ASN A 75 -0.07 5.01 13.46
CA ASN A 75 -1.06 4.96 14.54
C ASN A 75 -1.67 3.56 14.73
N LEU A 76 -0.83 2.53 14.61
CA LEU A 76 -1.24 1.14 14.76
C LEU A 76 -1.48 0.82 16.24
N LYS A 77 -2.47 -0.02 16.50
CA LYS A 77 -2.72 -0.58 17.83
C LYS A 77 -2.56 -2.08 17.74
N HIS A 78 -1.82 -2.64 18.68
CA HIS A 78 -1.70 -4.08 18.79
C HIS A 78 -3.03 -4.65 19.30
N ASP A 79 -3.63 -5.56 18.55
CA ASP A 79 -4.76 -6.32 19.04
C ASP A 79 -4.26 -7.59 19.73
N THR A 80 -4.34 -7.62 21.06
CA THR A 80 -3.96 -8.80 21.84
C THR A 80 -5.09 -9.83 21.98
N LYS A 81 -6.28 -9.50 21.47
CA LYS A 81 -7.48 -10.36 21.58
C LYS A 81 -7.76 -11.13 20.30
N ASP A 82 -7.00 -10.88 19.24
CA ASP A 82 -7.10 -11.64 18.01
C ASP A 82 -6.56 -13.07 18.22
N GLY A 83 -7.50 -13.99 18.42
CA GLY A 83 -7.24 -15.41 18.56
C GLY A 83 -7.54 -16.21 17.31
N GLU A 84 -7.92 -15.57 16.19
CA GLU A 84 -8.48 -16.26 15.02
C GLU A 84 -7.51 -17.30 14.43
N LEU A 85 -6.20 -17.05 14.56
CA LEU A 85 -5.16 -17.94 14.05
C LEU A 85 -4.56 -18.88 15.10
N GLN A 86 -4.99 -18.83 16.37
CA GLN A 86 -4.44 -19.69 17.43
C GLN A 86 -4.67 -21.18 17.17
N HIS A 87 -5.69 -21.51 16.38
CA HIS A 87 -6.06 -22.88 16.03
C HIS A 87 -5.40 -23.38 14.74
N VAL A 88 -4.70 -22.52 13.99
CA VAL A 88 -4.06 -22.90 12.74
C VAL A 88 -2.73 -23.61 13.06
N PRO A 89 -2.59 -24.90 12.70
CA PRO A 89 -1.33 -25.61 12.91
C PRO A 89 -0.19 -24.93 12.15
N GLN A 90 0.97 -24.79 12.80
CA GLN A 90 2.16 -24.29 12.10
C GLN A 90 2.52 -25.26 10.97
N VAL A 91 2.58 -24.75 9.75
CA VAL A 91 3.02 -25.53 8.59
C VAL A 91 4.53 -25.70 8.68
N PRO A 92 5.06 -26.95 8.67
CA PRO A 92 6.49 -27.19 8.65
C PRO A 92 7.12 -26.51 7.43
N LEU A 93 8.15 -25.69 7.66
CA LEU A 93 8.89 -25.07 6.56
C LEU A 93 9.60 -26.17 5.75
N PRO A 94 9.60 -26.09 4.41
CA PRO A 94 10.37 -27.03 3.59
C PRO A 94 11.86 -26.94 3.95
N PRO A 95 12.59 -28.07 3.93
CA PRO A 95 14.02 -28.05 4.21
C PRO A 95 14.74 -27.13 3.22
N PRO A 96 15.73 -26.34 3.67
CA PRO A 96 16.44 -25.42 2.80
C PRO A 96 17.12 -26.19 1.66
N PRO A 97 17.13 -25.65 0.43
CA PRO A 97 17.80 -26.28 -0.69
C PRO A 97 19.32 -26.24 -0.49
N SER A 98 19.89 -27.35 -0.02
CA SER A 98 21.32 -27.62 0.17
C SER A 98 22.02 -26.83 1.30
N ARG A 99 23.20 -27.31 1.73
CA ARG A 99 24.04 -26.82 2.85
C ARG A 99 24.61 -25.40 2.69
N SER A 100 24.09 -24.61 1.75
CA SER A 100 24.50 -23.23 1.53
C SER A 100 23.74 -22.29 2.46
N PRO A 101 24.35 -21.18 2.93
CA PRO A 101 23.62 -20.17 3.69
C PRO A 101 22.42 -19.70 2.87
N SER A 102 21.21 -19.67 3.46
CA SER A 102 20.05 -19.14 2.74
C SER A 102 20.36 -17.72 2.27
N THR A 103 20.33 -17.53 0.96
CA THR A 103 20.40 -16.21 0.33
C THR A 103 18.98 -15.69 0.19
N GLU A 104 18.83 -14.38 0.08
CA GLU A 104 17.53 -13.78 -0.24
C GLU A 104 16.92 -14.42 -1.50
N ALA A 105 17.73 -14.70 -2.52
CA ALA A 105 17.32 -15.42 -3.72
C ALA A 105 16.73 -16.81 -3.43
N SER A 106 17.32 -17.57 -2.50
CA SER A 106 16.79 -18.88 -2.11
C SER A 106 15.45 -18.79 -1.37
N ILE A 107 15.27 -17.76 -0.54
CA ILE A 107 14.00 -17.51 0.17
C ILE A 107 12.92 -17.09 -0.82
N ARG A 108 13.26 -16.18 -1.75
CA ARG A 108 12.38 -15.76 -2.84
C ARG A 108 11.93 -16.93 -3.70
N TRP A 109 12.84 -17.84 -4.07
CA TRP A 109 12.48 -19.05 -4.83
C TRP A 109 11.47 -19.95 -4.09
N ILE A 110 11.61 -20.10 -2.76
CA ILE A 110 10.63 -20.83 -1.94
C ILE A 110 9.28 -20.11 -1.97
N ILE A 111 9.27 -18.79 -1.77
CA ILE A 111 8.04 -17.97 -1.79
C ILE A 111 7.36 -18.09 -3.16
N ASP A 112 8.09 -17.92 -4.26
CA ASP A 112 7.56 -18.05 -5.62
C ASP A 112 6.91 -19.41 -5.83
N THR A 113 7.56 -20.48 -5.35
CA THR A 113 7.03 -21.85 -5.43
C THR A 113 5.74 -22.01 -4.63
N LEU A 114 5.67 -21.43 -3.42
CA LEU A 114 4.46 -21.45 -2.61
C LEU A 114 3.33 -20.65 -3.26
N LEU A 115 3.63 -19.46 -3.81
CA LEU A 115 2.64 -18.62 -4.50
C LEU A 115 2.09 -19.28 -5.76
N LEU A 116 2.94 -19.92 -6.57
CA LEU A 116 2.50 -20.69 -7.74
C LEU A 116 1.59 -21.86 -7.34
N ASN A 117 1.93 -22.57 -6.27
CA ASN A 117 1.08 -23.65 -5.76
C ASN A 117 -0.25 -23.14 -5.22
N ALA A 118 -0.23 -22.05 -4.45
CA ALA A 118 -1.45 -21.41 -3.93
C ALA A 118 -2.35 -20.92 -5.07
N HIS A 119 -1.78 -20.25 -6.08
CA HIS A 119 -2.50 -19.81 -7.28
C HIS A 119 -3.12 -21.01 -8.01
N ARG A 120 -2.37 -22.10 -8.19
CA ARG A 120 -2.87 -23.32 -8.83
C ARG A 120 -4.05 -23.90 -8.04
N ILE A 121 -3.92 -24.03 -6.73
CA ILE A 121 -5.01 -24.54 -5.87
C ILE A 121 -6.24 -23.64 -6.02
N ALA A 122 -6.08 -22.32 -5.90
CA ALA A 122 -7.18 -21.37 -6.01
C ALA A 122 -7.85 -21.41 -7.39
N ALA A 123 -7.08 -21.44 -8.48
CA ALA A 123 -7.61 -21.41 -9.83
C ALA A 123 -8.31 -22.72 -10.26
N TYR A 124 -7.84 -23.88 -9.78
CA TYR A 124 -8.34 -25.18 -10.24
C TYR A 124 -9.31 -25.86 -9.28
N GLN A 125 -9.24 -25.58 -7.98
CA GLN A 125 -10.03 -26.30 -6.96
C GLN A 125 -11.21 -25.49 -6.42
N LEU A 126 -11.30 -24.19 -6.74
CA LEU A 126 -12.34 -23.31 -6.22
C LEU A 126 -13.10 -22.63 -7.39
N PRO A 127 -14.27 -23.16 -7.80
CA PRO A 127 -15.01 -22.67 -8.97
C PRO A 127 -15.54 -21.23 -8.86
N HIS A 128 -15.42 -20.60 -7.69
CA HIS A 128 -15.83 -19.22 -7.42
C HIS A 128 -14.70 -18.38 -6.81
N ALA A 129 -13.46 -18.86 -6.84
CA ALA A 129 -12.34 -18.06 -6.37
C ALA A 129 -12.14 -16.84 -7.27
N GLN A 130 -11.98 -15.68 -6.64
CA GLN A 130 -11.52 -14.48 -7.32
C GLN A 130 -10.07 -14.70 -7.80
N PRO A 131 -9.68 -14.11 -8.94
CA PRO A 131 -8.31 -14.22 -9.42
C PRO A 131 -7.35 -13.64 -8.37
N SER A 132 -6.33 -14.42 -8.01
CA SER A 132 -5.21 -13.95 -7.19
C SER A 132 -4.18 -13.29 -8.09
N ASN A 133 -3.88 -12.02 -7.83
CA ASN A 133 -2.84 -11.30 -8.53
C ASN A 133 -1.60 -11.19 -7.64
N VAL A 134 -0.43 -11.26 -8.25
CA VAL A 134 0.87 -11.12 -7.58
C VAL A 134 1.64 -10.02 -8.27
N GLN A 135 2.21 -9.11 -7.48
CA GLN A 135 3.13 -8.10 -7.96
C GLN A 135 4.40 -8.10 -7.12
N THR A 136 5.53 -8.04 -7.80
CA THR A 136 6.85 -8.03 -7.19
C THR A 136 7.45 -6.63 -7.21
N GLU A 137 8.08 -6.23 -6.11
CA GLU A 137 9.02 -5.11 -6.03
C GLU A 137 8.52 -3.72 -6.49
N ARG A 138 7.21 -3.44 -6.48
CA ARG A 138 6.70 -2.12 -6.85
C ARG A 138 6.90 -1.13 -5.69
N SER A 139 7.37 0.08 -6.00
CA SER A 139 7.53 1.14 -5.00
C SER A 139 6.23 1.90 -4.75
N TYR A 140 6.01 2.27 -3.48
CA TYR A 140 4.86 3.03 -3.02
C TYR A 140 5.29 4.20 -2.13
N LYS A 141 4.40 5.18 -2.02
CA LYS A 141 4.57 6.33 -1.12
C LYS A 141 3.26 6.60 -0.40
N TYR A 142 3.35 6.80 0.90
CA TYR A 142 2.22 7.10 1.76
C TYR A 142 2.52 8.27 2.70
N GLY A 143 1.52 9.07 3.02
CA GLY A 143 1.62 10.21 3.91
C GLY A 143 0.99 11.47 3.32
N PRO A 144 1.30 12.65 3.87
CA PRO A 144 2.31 12.92 4.90
C PRO A 144 1.93 12.40 6.31
N VAL A 145 2.87 11.74 7.00
CA VAL A 145 2.75 11.30 8.40
C VAL A 145 3.66 12.09 9.33
N SER A 146 3.37 12.09 10.64
CA SER A 146 4.23 12.72 11.65
C SER A 146 5.27 11.73 12.17
N LEU A 147 6.54 11.93 11.81
CA LEU A 147 7.68 11.14 12.27
C LEU A 147 8.67 12.06 12.95
N LYS A 148 9.00 11.81 14.23
CA LYS A 148 9.95 12.65 15.02
C LYS A 148 9.64 14.16 14.96
N ARG A 149 8.36 14.53 14.94
CA ARG A 149 7.84 15.91 14.81
C ARG A 149 8.03 16.55 13.42
N GLU A 150 8.53 15.79 12.44
CA GLU A 150 8.61 16.19 11.04
C GLU A 150 7.47 15.54 10.23
N ARG A 151 7.01 16.21 9.18
CA ARG A 151 6.05 15.65 8.21
C ARG A 151 6.82 15.02 7.07
N VAL A 152 6.65 13.72 6.87
CA VAL A 152 7.37 12.94 5.85
C VAL A 152 6.42 12.09 5.03
N MET A 153 6.82 11.76 3.80
CA MET A 153 6.22 10.63 3.06
C MET A 153 6.96 9.37 3.47
N LEU A 154 6.24 8.35 3.92
CA LEU A 154 6.77 7.00 3.97
C LEU A 154 6.89 6.46 2.55
N SER A 155 7.88 5.60 2.34
CA SER A 155 8.09 4.90 1.08
C SER A 155 8.38 3.44 1.33
N ALA A 156 7.78 2.61 0.48
CA ALA A 156 7.82 1.16 0.59
C ALA A 156 8.23 0.52 -0.73
N ARG A 157 8.81 -0.66 -0.64
CA ARG A 157 9.02 -1.57 -1.78
C ARG A 157 8.95 -3.00 -1.26
N PRO A 158 7.75 -3.55 -1.08
CA PRO A 158 7.60 -4.92 -0.63
C PRO A 158 8.18 -5.90 -1.66
N ASP A 159 8.71 -7.03 -1.20
CA ASP A 159 9.18 -8.09 -2.09
C ASP A 159 8.01 -8.65 -2.92
N TYR A 160 6.88 -8.94 -2.24
CA TYR A 160 5.66 -9.43 -2.86
C TYR A 160 4.43 -8.73 -2.31
N ARG A 161 3.48 -8.45 -3.22
CA ARG A 161 2.13 -8.03 -2.92
C ARG A 161 1.15 -8.99 -3.59
N ILE A 162 0.20 -9.51 -2.83
CA ILE A 162 -0.84 -10.41 -3.32
C ILE A 162 -2.21 -9.82 -3.00
N TRP A 163 -3.12 -9.82 -3.97
CA TRP A 163 -4.51 -9.40 -3.76
C TRP A 163 -5.49 -10.26 -4.55
N TYR A 164 -6.76 -10.27 -4.10
CA TYR A 164 -7.84 -11.01 -4.73
C TYR A 164 -8.84 -10.07 -5.42
N GLY A 165 -9.14 -10.33 -6.69
CA GLY A 165 -10.10 -9.55 -7.48
C GLY A 165 -9.44 -8.75 -8.61
N GLU A 166 -10.25 -8.02 -9.37
CA GLU A 166 -9.79 -7.37 -10.61
C GLU A 166 -9.04 -6.05 -10.39
N ASP A 167 -9.36 -5.31 -9.33
CA ASP A 167 -8.80 -3.98 -9.07
C ASP A 167 -8.07 -3.91 -7.72
N GLU A 168 -6.77 -3.66 -7.80
CA GLU A 168 -5.83 -3.43 -6.70
C GLU A 168 -6.31 -2.39 -5.67
N ALA A 169 -7.11 -1.40 -6.10
CA ALA A 169 -7.64 -0.32 -5.25
C ALA A 169 -8.88 -0.73 -4.42
N VAL A 170 -9.56 -1.82 -4.80
CA VAL A 170 -10.81 -2.29 -4.17
C VAL A 170 -10.57 -3.54 -3.31
N CYS A 171 -9.35 -4.07 -3.32
CA CYS A 171 -9.00 -5.31 -2.63
C CYS A 171 -8.84 -5.10 -1.12
N LEU A 172 -9.74 -5.71 -0.35
CA LEU A 172 -9.70 -5.74 1.12
C LEU A 172 -8.63 -6.70 1.66
N ASN A 173 -8.13 -7.63 0.84
CA ASN A 173 -7.19 -8.67 1.25
C ASN A 173 -5.87 -8.49 0.51
N VAL A 174 -4.94 -7.76 1.12
CA VAL A 174 -3.57 -7.60 0.63
C VAL A 174 -2.63 -8.39 1.55
N LEU A 175 -2.00 -9.43 1.02
CA LEU A 175 -0.90 -10.09 1.71
C LEU A 175 0.42 -9.45 1.26
N ILE A 176 1.26 -9.12 2.25
CA ILE A 176 2.59 -8.56 2.04
C ILE A 176 3.58 -9.54 2.63
N VAL A 177 4.55 -9.95 1.82
CA VAL A 177 5.56 -10.92 2.22
C VAL A 177 6.93 -10.27 2.10
N GLU A 178 7.71 -10.35 3.19
CA GLU A 178 9.10 -9.89 3.25
C GLU A 178 10.05 -11.07 3.40
N ALA A 179 10.99 -11.21 2.47
CA ALA A 179 11.97 -12.28 2.45
C ALA A 179 13.22 -11.90 3.27
N LYS A 180 13.14 -11.99 4.61
CA LYS A 180 14.28 -11.67 5.50
C LYS A 180 14.91 -12.92 6.12
N LYS A 181 16.23 -12.86 6.33
CA LYS A 181 17.05 -14.00 6.77
C LYS A 181 17.17 -14.16 8.29
N THR A 182 17.32 -13.06 9.03
CA THR A 182 17.80 -13.13 10.43
C THR A 182 17.20 -12.11 11.39
N ASP A 183 16.65 -11.00 10.90
CA ASP A 183 16.06 -9.97 11.75
C ASP A 183 14.53 -10.02 11.63
N ILE A 184 13.92 -10.86 12.47
CA ILE A 184 12.47 -11.05 12.52
C ILE A 184 11.78 -9.73 12.90
N GLU A 185 12.35 -8.96 13.82
CA GLU A 185 11.76 -7.69 14.24
C GLU A 185 11.77 -6.65 13.11
N SER A 186 12.87 -6.56 12.36
CA SER A 186 12.94 -5.71 11.16
C SER A 186 12.00 -6.19 10.05
N GLY A 187 11.90 -7.51 9.83
CA GLY A 187 10.93 -8.09 8.91
C GLY A 187 9.48 -7.77 9.28
N VAL A 188 9.14 -7.89 10.57
CA VAL A 188 7.81 -7.54 11.11
C VAL A 188 7.56 -6.04 10.98
N ALA A 189 8.53 -5.19 11.30
CA ALA A 189 8.40 -3.73 11.16
C ALA A 189 8.14 -3.33 9.71
N GLN A 190 8.85 -3.94 8.75
CA GLN A 190 8.67 -3.70 7.33
C GLN A 190 7.30 -4.18 6.85
N ALA A 191 6.94 -5.42 7.16
CA ALA A 191 5.64 -5.99 6.80
C ALA A 191 4.47 -5.13 7.34
N LEU A 192 4.50 -4.76 8.63
CA LEU A 192 3.49 -3.90 9.24
C LEU A 192 3.47 -2.51 8.62
N GLY A 193 4.64 -1.95 8.30
CA GLY A 193 4.74 -0.65 7.67
C GLY A 193 4.08 -0.63 6.29
N TYR A 194 4.34 -1.67 5.50
CA TYR A 194 3.75 -1.85 4.19
C TYR A 194 2.24 -2.10 4.27
N MET A 195 1.78 -2.88 5.26
CA MET A 195 0.34 -3.14 5.45
C MET A 195 -0.41 -1.88 5.85
N GLY A 196 0.13 -1.09 6.77
CA GLY A 196 -0.50 0.15 7.21
C GLY A 196 -0.54 1.22 6.11
N GLU A 197 0.42 1.25 5.20
CA GLU A 197 0.36 2.08 3.98
C GLU A 197 -0.83 1.71 3.07
N TYR A 198 -1.16 0.42 2.96
CA TYR A 198 -2.32 -0.04 2.18
C TYR A 198 -3.66 0.26 2.80
N LEU A 199 -3.80 -0.01 4.11
CA LEU A 199 -5.07 0.15 4.81
C LEU A 199 -5.48 1.62 5.03
N THR A 200 -4.55 2.55 4.79
CA THR A 200 -4.76 3.99 4.94
C THR A 200 -4.85 4.75 3.61
N MET A 201 -4.67 4.07 2.46
CA MET A 201 -5.27 4.55 1.22
C MET A 201 -6.78 4.64 1.44
N PRO A 202 -7.49 5.65 0.88
CA PRO A 202 -8.89 5.94 1.20
C PRO A 202 -9.83 4.86 0.65
N ILE A 203 -9.79 3.69 1.28
CA ILE A 203 -10.86 2.72 1.28
C ILE A 203 -11.89 3.33 2.21
N ILE A 204 -12.97 3.85 1.62
CA ILE A 204 -14.22 4.12 2.34
C ILE A 204 -14.61 2.79 2.99
N LEU A 205 -14.25 2.61 4.25
CA LEU A 205 -14.58 1.44 5.06
C LEU A 205 -16.08 1.41 5.27
N TYR A 206 -16.78 0.65 4.43
CA TYR A 206 -18.15 0.25 4.68
C TYR A 206 -18.13 -0.96 5.64
N ILE A 207 -17.92 -0.71 6.93
CA ILE A 207 -18.18 -1.72 7.96
C ILE A 207 -19.70 -1.74 8.19
N ARG A 208 -20.39 -2.65 7.48
CA ARG A 208 -21.81 -2.89 7.71
C ARG A 208 -21.96 -3.71 8.98
N LYS A 209 -22.50 -3.08 10.03
CA LYS A 209 -22.98 -3.73 11.25
C LYS A 209 -23.99 -4.81 10.86
N LEU A 210 -23.66 -6.09 11.04
CA LEU A 210 -24.64 -7.17 10.96
C LEU A 210 -25.07 -7.54 12.37
N THR A 211 -26.16 -6.91 12.80
CA THR A 211 -27.00 -7.41 13.90
C THR A 211 -27.83 -8.58 13.41
N ARG A 212 -27.69 -9.74 14.05
CA ARG A 212 -28.75 -10.37 14.87
C ARG A 212 -28.13 -11.48 15.70
#